data_AF-A0A920F9B0-F1
#
_entry.id   AF-A0A920F9B0-F1
#
_cell.length_a   1.000
_cell.length_b   1.000
_cell.length_c   1.000
_cell.angle_alpha   90.00
_cell.angle_beta   90.00
_cell.angle_gamma   90.00
#
_symmetry.space_group_name_H-M   'P 1'
#
loop_
_entity.id
_entity.type
_entity.pdbx_description
1 polymer ?
#
loop_
_entity_poly.entity_id
_entity_poly.type
_entity_poly.pdbx_seq_one_letter_code
_entity_poly.pdbx_strand_id
1 'polypeptide(L)'
;MTTKNKHVEKLKIEMESVLTPHYIPLDRVLDKFGVPSGPINDIGQAATHPQTIARNMIVSVDDPITGPMKVAGTLSKFQVLKIQKPRTSAKPRSEQGTNTARAY
;
A
#
# COMPACT_ATOMS: atom_id res chain seq x y z
N MET A 1 -3.53 7.18 -32.62
CA MET A 1 -2.64 6.97 -31.44
C MET A 1 -1.80 8.23 -31.25
N THR A 2 -2.00 8.90 -30.12
CA THR A 2 -1.68 10.31 -29.84
C THR A 2 -0.17 10.61 -29.77
N THR A 3 0.24 11.73 -30.37
CA THR A 3 1.62 12.21 -30.58
C THR A 3 2.47 12.39 -29.30
N LYS A 4 1.85 12.41 -28.11
CA LYS A 4 2.50 12.64 -26.81
C LYS A 4 3.51 11.56 -26.41
N ASN A 5 3.28 10.30 -26.79
CA ASN A 5 4.16 9.20 -26.39
C ASN A 5 5.46 9.10 -27.21
N LYS A 6 5.62 9.90 -28.28
CA LYS A 6 6.79 9.83 -29.16
C LYS A 6 8.05 10.50 -28.60
N HIS A 7 7.90 11.42 -27.65
CA HIS A 7 9.00 12.24 -27.12
C HIS A 7 9.00 12.32 -25.59
N VAL A 8 8.52 11.27 -24.91
CA VAL A 8 8.37 11.27 -23.45
C VAL A 8 9.70 11.54 -22.75
N GLU A 9 10.82 10.99 -23.26
CA GLU A 9 12.14 11.21 -22.67
C GLU A 9 12.59 12.67 -22.77
N LYS A 10 12.40 13.32 -23.93
CA LYS A 10 12.75 14.73 -24.09
C LYS A 10 11.89 15.61 -23.16
N LEU A 11 10.59 15.31 -23.07
CA LEU A 11 9.67 16.03 -22.19
C LEU A 11 10.03 15.84 -20.71
N LYS A 12 10.42 14.63 -20.31
CA LYS A 12 10.84 14.33 -18.94
C LYS A 12 12.03 15.18 -18.52
N ILE A 13 13.07 15.25 -19.36
CA ILE A 13 14.28 16.04 -19.09
C ILE A 13 13.93 17.53 -18.93
N GLU A 14 13.10 18.08 -19.82
CA GLU A 14 12.67 19.47 -19.73
C GLU A 14 11.85 19.74 -18.46
N MET A 15 10.96 18.83 -18.07
CA MET A 15 10.16 18.95 -16.85
C MET A 15 11.03 18.84 -15.58
N GLU A 16 11.95 17.89 -15.53
CA GLU A 16 12.88 17.72 -14.41
C GLU A 16 13.79 18.95 -14.26
N SER A 17 14.25 19.54 -15.36
CA SER A 17 15.05 20.77 -15.32
C SER A 17 14.31 21.95 -14.68
N VAL A 18 12.98 22.03 -14.85
CA VAL A 18 12.15 23.09 -14.24
C VAL A 18 11.78 22.75 -12.79
N LEU A 19 11.53 21.47 -12.49
CA LEU A 19 11.00 21.05 -11.17
C LEU A 19 12.08 20.81 -10.12
N THR A 20 13.29 20.37 -10.50
CA THR A 20 14.38 20.01 -9.58
C THR A 20 14.92 21.17 -8.73
N PRO A 21 15.06 22.41 -9.24
CA PRO A 21 15.59 23.53 -8.45
C PRO A 21 14.71 23.97 -7.29
N HIS A 22 13.46 23.51 -7.23
CA HIS A 22 12.46 23.99 -6.30
C HIS A 22 12.23 22.96 -5.17
N TYR A 23 12.67 23.29 -3.95
CA TYR A 23 12.21 22.61 -2.72
C TYR A 23 10.78 23.07 -2.37
N ILE A 24 9.85 22.89 -3.29
CA ILE A 24 8.43 23.19 -3.09
C ILE A 24 7.71 21.84 -2.93
N PRO A 25 6.80 21.69 -1.96
CA PRO A 25 5.95 20.50 -1.87
C PRO A 25 5.02 20.45 -3.10
N LEU A 26 5.51 19.81 -4.16
CA LEU A 26 4.87 19.79 -5.48
C LEU A 26 3.50 19.13 -5.43
N ASP A 27 3.33 18.13 -4.57
CA ASP A 27 2.05 17.50 -4.26
C ASP A 27 0.99 18.54 -3.87
N ARG A 28 1.32 19.48 -2.97
CA ARG A 28 0.40 20.52 -2.51
C ARG A 28 0.10 21.57 -3.58
N VAL A 29 1.06 21.85 -4.46
CA VAL A 29 0.86 22.82 -5.53
C VAL A 29 -0.03 22.22 -6.60
N LEU A 30 0.24 20.98 -7.01
CA LEU A 30 -0.50 20.28 -8.05
C LEU A 30 -1.91 19.88 -7.59
N ASP A 31 -2.10 19.53 -6.32
CA ASP A 31 -3.41 19.23 -5.75
C ASP A 31 -4.37 20.43 -5.83
N LYS A 32 -3.87 21.66 -5.66
CA LYS A 32 -4.67 22.89 -5.87
C LYS A 32 -5.22 23.02 -7.29
N PHE A 33 -4.53 22.45 -8.27
CA PHE A 33 -4.95 22.44 -9.67
C PHE A 33 -5.66 21.13 -10.07
N GLY A 34 -5.95 20.24 -9.11
CA GLY A 34 -6.60 18.96 -9.36
C GLY A 34 -5.71 17.96 -10.12
N VAL A 35 -4.40 18.20 -10.17
CA VAL A 35 -3.44 17.31 -10.82
C VAL A 35 -3.07 16.21 -9.82
N PRO A 36 -3.37 14.93 -10.14
CA PRO A 36 -3.06 13.83 -9.24
C PRO A 36 -1.55 13.70 -9.08
N SER A 37 -1.08 13.93 -7.86
CA SER A 37 0.33 13.91 -7.52
C SER A 37 0.51 13.47 -6.07
N GLY A 38 1.67 12.91 -5.74
CA GLY A 38 2.01 12.49 -4.39
C GLY A 38 3.47 12.12 -4.27
N PRO A 39 4.06 12.25 -3.08
CA PRO A 39 5.45 11.88 -2.85
C PRO A 39 5.64 10.35 -2.98
N ILE A 40 6.86 9.96 -3.31
CA ILE A 40 7.28 8.55 -3.21
C ILE A 40 7.57 8.27 -1.73
N ASN A 41 6.70 7.48 -1.10
CA ASN A 41 6.83 7.11 0.30
C ASN A 41 7.75 5.90 0.47
N ASP A 42 8.59 5.90 1.51
CA ASP A 42 9.22 4.67 1.99
C ASP A 42 8.21 3.74 2.68
N ILE A 43 8.65 2.54 3.09
CA ILE A 43 7.77 1.53 3.70
C ILE A 43 7.14 2.04 5.02
N GLY A 44 7.90 2.75 5.85
CA GLY A 44 7.41 3.27 7.14
C GLY A 44 6.44 4.41 6.96
N GLN A 45 6.72 5.33 6.03
CA GLN A 45 5.84 6.41 5.63
C GLN A 45 4.56 5.86 5.02
N ALA A 46 4.64 4.88 4.12
CA ALA A 46 3.46 4.24 3.52
C ALA A 46 2.62 3.52 4.59
N ALA A 47 3.27 2.88 5.57
CA ALA A 47 2.59 2.17 6.66
C ALA A 47 1.81 3.11 7.60
N THR A 48 2.30 4.32 7.78
CA THR A 48 1.71 5.34 8.67
C THR A 48 0.94 6.42 7.93
N HIS A 49 0.84 6.32 6.60
CA HIS A 49 0.17 7.31 5.77
C HIS A 49 -1.32 7.44 6.15
N PRO A 50 -1.90 8.66 6.15
CA PRO A 50 -3.31 8.86 6.51
C PRO A 50 -4.28 7.97 5.73
N GLN A 51 -4.01 7.71 4.46
CA GLN A 51 -4.82 6.81 3.62
C GLN A 51 -4.75 5.34 4.10
N THR A 52 -3.59 4.88 4.55
CA THR A 52 -3.36 3.52 5.07
C THR A 52 -4.11 3.33 6.39
N ILE A 53 -4.05 4.34 7.26
CA ILE A 53 -4.75 4.36 8.55
C ILE A 53 -6.26 4.40 8.34
N ALA A 54 -6.77 5.33 7.52
CA ALA A 54 -8.19 5.51 7.25
C ALA A 54 -8.86 4.23 6.71
N ARG A 55 -8.10 3.39 5.99
CA ARG A 55 -8.58 2.13 5.41
C ARG A 55 -8.33 0.92 6.31
N ASN A 56 -7.67 1.08 7.45
CA ASN A 56 -7.26 -0.02 8.35
C ASN A 56 -6.48 -1.09 7.58
N MET A 57 -5.48 -0.66 6.81
CA MET A 57 -4.68 -1.50 5.91
C MET A 57 -3.55 -2.25 6.61
N ILE A 58 -3.22 -1.90 7.84
CA ILE A 58 -2.26 -2.63 8.68
C ILE A 58 -2.98 -3.08 9.93
N VAL A 59 -2.98 -4.39 10.17
CA VAL A 59 -3.68 -5.00 11.29
C VAL A 59 -2.68 -5.66 12.24
N SER A 60 -2.95 -5.56 13.53
CA SER A 60 -2.21 -6.29 14.55
C SER A 60 -2.80 -7.69 14.71
N VAL A 61 -1.91 -8.68 14.70
CA VAL A 61 -2.24 -10.10 14.88
C VAL A 61 -1.38 -10.62 16.01
N ASP A 62 -2.02 -11.26 16.98
CA ASP A 62 -1.31 -11.98 18.04
C ASP A 62 -1.12 -13.42 17.57
N ASP A 63 0.12 -13.81 17.29
CA ASP A 63 0.48 -15.18 16.94
C ASP A 63 1.04 -15.91 18.17
N PRO A 64 0.53 -17.11 18.52
CA PRO A 64 0.99 -17.84 19.70
C PRO A 64 2.48 -18.21 19.70
N ILE A 65 3.12 -18.27 18.53
CA ILE A 65 4.53 -18.67 18.39
C ILE A 65 5.42 -17.44 18.25
N THR A 66 5.01 -16.49 17.42
CA THR A 66 5.85 -15.36 16.97
C THR A 66 5.57 -14.08 17.77
N GLY A 67 4.49 -14.05 18.55
CA GLY A 67 4.05 -12.88 19.30
C GLY A 67 3.28 -11.86 18.43
N PRO A 68 2.99 -10.67 18.97
CA PRO A 68 2.22 -9.64 18.27
C PRO A 68 2.98 -9.10 17.06
N MET A 69 2.35 -9.14 15.88
CA MET A 69 2.93 -8.64 14.64
C MET A 69 1.96 -7.75 13.87
N LYS A 70 2.51 -6.87 13.02
CA LYS A 70 1.74 -6.02 12.10
C LYS A 70 1.77 -6.63 10.70
N VAL A 71 0.61 -6.90 10.13
CA VAL A 71 0.48 -7.49 8.79
C VAL A 71 -0.43 -6.64 7.91
N ALA A 72 -0.25 -6.76 6.59
CA ALA A 72 -1.14 -6.11 5.62
C ALA A 72 -2.54 -6.73 5.69
N GLY A 73 -3.56 -5.87 5.73
CA GLY A 73 -4.96 -6.26 5.68
C GLY A 73 -5.41 -6.66 4.28
N THR A 74 -6.62 -7.21 4.19
CA THR A 74 -7.21 -7.63 2.91
C THR A 74 -7.57 -6.42 2.03
N LEU A 75 -7.28 -6.52 0.72
CA LEU A 75 -7.54 -5.46 -0.26
C LEU A 75 -9.03 -5.18 -0.48
N SER A 76 -9.87 -6.21 -0.37
CA SER A 76 -11.32 -6.10 -0.52
C SER A 76 -11.97 -5.62 0.78
N LYS A 77 -12.54 -4.41 0.76
CA LYS A 77 -13.24 -3.81 1.91
C LYS A 77 -14.74 -3.74 1.64
N PHE A 78 -15.53 -4.35 2.51
CA PHE A 78 -17.00 -4.26 2.47
C PHE A 78 -17.47 -3.43 3.65
N GLN A 79 -18.40 -2.49 3.43
CA GLN A 79 -18.86 -1.58 4.50
C GLN A 79 -19.54 -2.32 5.66
N VAL A 80 -20.30 -3.38 5.36
CA VAL A 80 -21.06 -4.14 6.36
C VAL A 80 -20.19 -5.18 7.07
N LEU A 81 -19.18 -5.73 6.39
CA LEU A 81 -18.26 -6.67 7.01
C LEU A 81 -17.10 -5.93 7.68
N LYS A 82 -17.27 -5.66 8.97
CA LYS A 82 -16.11 -5.47 9.84
C LYS A 82 -15.38 -6.80 9.92
N ILE A 83 -14.29 -6.94 9.15
CA ILE A 83 -13.35 -8.05 9.32
C ILE A 83 -12.88 -7.97 10.78
N GLN A 84 -13.34 -8.91 11.60
CA GLN A 84 -12.90 -9.04 12.98
C GLN A 84 -11.39 -9.27 12.98
N LYS A 85 -10.70 -8.84 14.04
CA LYS A 85 -9.28 -9.19 14.23
C LYS A 85 -9.11 -10.68 13.91
N PRO A 86 -8.08 -11.06 13.13
CA PRO A 86 -7.89 -12.46 12.77
C PRO A 86 -7.94 -13.28 14.05
N ARG A 87 -8.87 -14.24 14.09
CA ARG A 87 -9.02 -15.12 15.24
C ARG A 87 -7.67 -15.81 15.41
N THR A 88 -7.18 -15.83 16.64
CA THR A 88 -5.90 -16.40 17.12
C THR A 88 -5.72 -17.90 16.80
N SER A 89 -6.58 -18.49 15.95
CA SER A 89 -6.64 -19.92 15.65
C SER A 89 -6.21 -20.27 14.22
N ALA A 90 -5.57 -19.35 13.48
CA ALA A 90 -4.88 -19.77 12.27
C ALA A 90 -3.77 -20.73 12.70
N LYS A 91 -3.87 -22.01 12.30
CA LYS A 91 -2.83 -23.00 12.60
C LYS A 91 -1.48 -22.41 12.21
N PRO A 92 -0.46 -22.51 13.08
CA PRO A 92 0.86 -21.97 12.80
C PRO A 92 1.36 -22.53 11.47
N ARG A 93 2.10 -21.71 10.71
CA ARG A 93 2.55 -22.07 9.35
C ARG A 93 3.39 -23.35 9.33
N SER A 94 4.00 -23.73 10.46
CA SER A 94 4.71 -25.00 10.67
C SER A 94 3.80 -26.24 10.69
N GLU A 95 2.51 -26.10 10.98
CA GLU A 95 1.54 -27.21 11.06
C GLU A 95 0.67 -27.35 9.81
N GLN A 96 0.84 -26.49 8.81
CA GLN A 96 0.16 -26.60 7.52
C GLN A 96 0.87 -27.62 6.59
N GLY A 97 1.35 -28.71 7.18
CA GLY A 97 1.89 -29.86 6.47
C GLY A 97 0.79 -30.54 5.66
N THR A 98 1.09 -30.79 4.38
CA THR A 98 0.40 -31.66 3.40
C THR A 98 -0.92 -32.28 3.87
N ASN A 99 -2.04 -31.65 3.53
CA ASN A 99 -3.36 -32.27 3.69
C ASN A 99 -3.57 -33.35 2.62
N THR A 100 -2.89 -34.50 2.75
CA THR A 100 -2.98 -35.65 1.84
C THR A 100 -3.83 -36.80 2.38
N ALA A 101 -4.49 -36.64 3.53
CA ALA A 101 -5.23 -37.74 4.17
C ALA A 101 -6.65 -37.32 4.59
N ARG A 102 -7.58 -37.20 3.62
CA ARG A 102 -9.04 -37.33 3.84
C ARG A 102 -9.84 -37.38 2.54
N ALA A 103 -9.38 -38.15 1.56
CA ALA A 103 -10.12 -38.40 0.33
C ALA A 103 -10.07 -39.88 -0.07
N TYR A 104 -10.45 -40.77 0.84
CA TYR A 104 -10.98 -42.11 0.58
C TYR A 104 -11.89 -42.52 1.73
#